data_AF-A0A9N9NFD7-F1
#
_entry.id   AF-A0A9N9NFD7-F1
#
_cell.length_a   1.000
_cell.length_b   1.000
_cell.length_c   1.000
_cell.angle_alpha   90.00
_cell.angle_beta   90.00
_cell.angle_gamma   90.00
#
_symmetry.space_group_name_H-M   'P 1'
#
loop_
_entity.id
_entity.type
_entity.pdbx_description
1 polymer ?
#
loop_
_entity_poly.entity_id
_entity_poly.type
_entity_poly.pdbx_seq_one_letter_code
_entity_poly.pdbx_strand_id
1 'polypeptide(L)'
;GAQVQYEIGANGYPRQILPEIDPVYDSDSSTENAVNTVGNIPMEWYDDYPHIGYDIDGKKVMKPAMGDELDKFLDNMDDPDSWLCVKDILSQLNVKLSDEELEIIRRIQMGAFPDPNYDPYEPTVEWFTSKPEIMPLTATPEPKRRFVPSKWEAKRIMKIVRAIRQGRIVPGKTPTPKPRYYSLWTDNDKPREEHVMQIPAPKIKLPEHDESYNPPAEYLPTDKERDEWEKMDPDDREKDYLPKKNKLKIDPESLLPKLPNPKDLQPFPTSITLSYDAHKGRVREFSIDPSGIWLVSGSDDKTVRMWEITT
;
A
#
# COMPACT_ATOMS: atom_id res chain seq x y z
N GLY A 1 -16.81 -25.77 -42.18
CA GLY A 1 -16.78 -24.31 -42.39
C GLY A 1 -17.75 -23.98 -43.48
N ALA A 2 -18.73 -23.11 -43.21
CA ALA A 2 -19.69 -22.68 -44.22
C ALA A 2 -18.93 -22.09 -45.42
N GLN A 3 -19.27 -22.53 -46.64
CA GLN A 3 -18.68 -21.97 -47.85
C GLN A 3 -19.14 -20.52 -47.97
N VAL A 4 -18.21 -19.58 -47.83
CA VAL A 4 -18.51 -18.15 -47.97
C VAL A 4 -18.77 -17.87 -49.45
N GLN A 5 -20.03 -17.63 -49.79
CA GLN A 5 -20.42 -17.27 -51.16
C GLN A 5 -20.23 -15.76 -51.36
N TYR A 6 -19.59 -15.40 -52.47
CA TYR A 6 -19.36 -14.02 -52.88
C TYR A 6 -20.15 -13.73 -54.15
N GLU A 7 -20.81 -12.57 -54.17
CA GLU A 7 -21.52 -12.06 -55.35
C GLU A 7 -20.92 -10.72 -55.78
N ILE A 8 -21.00 -10.37 -57.05
CA ILE A 8 -20.55 -9.06 -57.52
C ILE A 8 -21.66 -8.05 -57.22
N GLY A 9 -21.37 -7.06 -56.37
CA GLY A 9 -22.29 -5.97 -56.08
C GLY A 9 -22.45 -5.01 -57.27
N ALA A 10 -23.48 -4.17 -57.25
CA ALA A 10 -23.80 -3.25 -58.35
C ALA A 10 -22.65 -2.29 -58.74
N ASN A 11 -21.72 -2.06 -57.82
CA ASN A 11 -20.55 -1.19 -58.01
C ASN A 11 -19.33 -1.95 -58.56
N GLY A 12 -19.46 -3.24 -58.90
CA GLY A 12 -18.40 -4.09 -59.46
C GLY A 12 -17.49 -4.77 -58.42
N TYR A 13 -17.67 -4.49 -57.13
CA TYR A 13 -16.89 -5.11 -56.05
C TYR A 13 -17.58 -6.37 -55.49
N PRO A 14 -16.83 -7.42 -55.10
CA PRO A 14 -17.42 -8.61 -54.49
C PRO A 14 -17.98 -8.30 -53.09
N ARG A 15 -19.24 -8.67 -52.87
CA ARG A 15 -19.94 -8.66 -51.57
C ARG A 15 -20.04 -10.09 -51.04
N GLN A 16 -19.80 -10.26 -49.74
CA GLN A 16 -20.04 -11.53 -49.05
C GLN A 16 -21.54 -11.68 -48.80
N ILE A 17 -22.11 -12.82 -49.19
CA ILE A 17 -23.49 -13.18 -48.82
C ILE A 17 -23.42 -13.77 -47.42
N LEU A 18 -24.03 -13.09 -46.47
CA LEU A 18 -24.25 -13.60 -45.12
C LEU A 18 -25.54 -14.44 -45.12
N PRO A 19 -25.64 -15.46 -44.24
CA PRO A 19 -26.91 -16.14 -44.05
C PRO A 19 -28.00 -15.13 -43.61
N GLU A 20 -29.25 -15.44 -43.93
CA GLU A 20 -30.38 -14.67 -43.42
C GLU A 20 -30.40 -14.73 -41.89
N ILE A 21 -30.76 -13.60 -41.26
CA ILE A 21 -30.86 -13.51 -39.80
C ILE A 21 -32.27 -13.94 -39.42
N ASP A 22 -32.37 -14.99 -38.61
CA ASP A 22 -33.63 -15.41 -38.02
C ASP A 22 -33.96 -14.50 -36.82
N PRO A 23 -35.07 -13.74 -36.83
CA PRO A 23 -35.43 -12.85 -35.72
C PRO A 23 -36.06 -13.66 -34.58
N VAL A 24 -35.22 -14.09 -33.64
CA VAL A 24 -35.61 -14.86 -32.44
C VAL A 24 -35.58 -13.95 -31.19
N TYR A 25 -36.52 -14.17 -30.27
CA TYR A 25 -36.47 -13.56 -28.94
C TYR A 25 -35.51 -14.35 -28.06
N ASP A 26 -34.35 -13.75 -27.76
CA ASP A 26 -33.34 -14.33 -26.87
C ASP A 26 -33.72 -14.15 -25.38
N SER A 27 -33.01 -14.87 -24.50
CA SER A 27 -33.28 -14.88 -23.05
C SER A 27 -33.13 -13.52 -22.37
N ASP A 28 -32.28 -12.63 -22.90
CA ASP A 28 -32.01 -11.28 -22.36
C ASP A 28 -32.65 -10.18 -23.23
N SER A 29 -33.77 -10.51 -23.89
CA SER A 29 -34.52 -9.50 -24.63
C SER A 29 -35.20 -8.55 -23.63
N SER A 30 -34.99 -7.24 -23.81
CA SER A 30 -35.65 -6.21 -22.99
C SER A 30 -37.18 -6.20 -23.11
N THR A 31 -37.72 -6.95 -24.07
CA THR A 31 -39.15 -7.19 -24.21
C THR A 31 -39.44 -8.67 -23.96
N GLU A 32 -40.20 -8.93 -22.91
CA GLU A 32 -40.73 -10.26 -22.63
C GLU A 32 -42.03 -10.52 -23.39
N ASN A 33 -42.44 -11.80 -23.44
CA ASN A 33 -43.75 -12.19 -23.93
C ASN A 33 -44.83 -11.67 -22.97
N ALA A 34 -45.37 -10.50 -23.29
CA ALA A 34 -46.45 -9.93 -22.52
C ALA A 34 -47.67 -10.84 -22.60
N VAL A 35 -48.18 -11.29 -21.43
CA VAL A 35 -49.43 -12.06 -21.34
C VAL A 35 -50.61 -11.22 -21.87
N ASN A 36 -50.53 -9.89 -21.75
CA ASN A 36 -51.55 -8.93 -22.15
C ASN A 36 -50.99 -7.87 -23.11
N THR A 37 -51.76 -7.48 -24.12
CA THR A 37 -51.35 -6.48 -25.14
C THR A 37 -51.75 -5.03 -24.83
N VAL A 38 -52.32 -4.78 -23.64
CA VAL A 38 -52.96 -3.50 -23.24
C VAL A 38 -51.97 -2.34 -23.12
N GLY A 39 -50.67 -2.62 -22.95
CA GLY A 39 -49.64 -1.60 -22.79
C GLY A 39 -49.76 -0.81 -21.47
N ASN A 40 -49.15 0.37 -21.40
CA ASN A 40 -49.13 1.21 -20.20
C ASN A 40 -50.40 2.09 -20.10
N ILE A 41 -51.53 1.47 -19.75
CA ILE A 41 -52.82 2.13 -19.55
C ILE A 41 -53.25 1.95 -18.08
N PRO A 42 -53.91 2.94 -17.46
CA PRO A 42 -54.46 2.78 -16.12
C PRO A 42 -55.41 1.59 -16.03
N MET A 43 -55.13 0.68 -15.10
CA MET A 43 -55.86 -0.59 -14.98
C MET A 43 -57.30 -0.44 -14.48
N GLU A 44 -57.62 0.72 -13.87
CA GLU A 44 -58.95 1.09 -13.37
C GLU A 44 -60.05 0.98 -14.45
N TRP A 45 -59.71 1.20 -15.72
CA TRP A 45 -60.66 1.13 -16.83
C TRP A 45 -61.25 -0.27 -17.06
N TYR A 46 -60.58 -1.30 -16.54
CA TYR A 46 -61.02 -2.68 -16.63
C TYR A 46 -61.71 -3.16 -15.36
N ASP A 47 -61.87 -2.35 -14.32
CA ASP A 47 -62.46 -2.77 -13.04
C ASP A 47 -63.90 -3.28 -13.20
N ASP A 48 -64.70 -2.60 -14.02
CA ASP A 48 -66.10 -2.97 -14.33
C ASP A 48 -66.22 -4.21 -15.26
N TYR A 49 -65.12 -4.66 -15.84
CA TYR A 49 -65.11 -5.74 -16.83
C TYR A 49 -64.58 -7.06 -16.25
N PRO A 50 -65.11 -8.22 -16.70
CA PRO A 50 -64.65 -9.54 -16.24
C PRO A 50 -63.32 -9.99 -16.90
N HIS A 51 -62.74 -9.17 -17.79
CA HIS A 51 -61.56 -9.49 -18.57
C HIS A 51 -60.60 -8.30 -18.60
N ILE A 52 -59.32 -8.57 -18.81
CA ILE A 52 -58.23 -7.59 -18.92
C ILE A 52 -57.76 -7.60 -20.37
N GLY A 53 -58.27 -6.68 -21.19
CA GLY A 53 -57.85 -6.55 -22.58
C GLY A 53 -58.03 -7.82 -23.44
N TYR A 54 -57.24 -7.88 -24.50
CA TYR A 54 -57.30 -8.94 -25.51
C TYR A 54 -55.91 -9.47 -25.83
N ASP A 55 -55.83 -10.72 -26.23
CA ASP A 55 -54.62 -11.35 -26.74
C ASP A 55 -54.32 -10.90 -28.19
N ILE A 56 -53.14 -11.24 -28.74
CA ILE A 56 -52.72 -10.95 -30.12
C ILE A 56 -53.73 -11.51 -31.14
N ASP A 57 -54.36 -12.64 -30.81
CA ASP A 57 -55.42 -13.27 -31.61
C ASP A 57 -56.82 -12.64 -31.41
N GLY A 58 -56.95 -11.63 -30.54
CA GLY A 58 -58.22 -10.95 -30.25
C GLY A 58 -59.15 -11.71 -29.28
N LYS A 59 -58.64 -12.71 -28.55
CA LYS A 59 -59.40 -13.41 -27.51
C LYS A 59 -59.36 -12.62 -26.21
N LYS A 60 -60.47 -12.64 -25.44
CA LYS A 60 -60.55 -11.96 -24.15
C LYS A 60 -59.71 -12.68 -23.11
N VAL A 61 -58.80 -11.98 -22.44
CA VAL A 61 -58.03 -12.53 -21.32
C VAL A 61 -58.84 -12.35 -20.04
N MET A 62 -59.38 -13.45 -19.49
CA MET A 62 -60.22 -13.38 -18.29
C MET A 62 -59.40 -13.03 -17.06
N LYS A 63 -60.00 -12.27 -16.13
CA LYS A 63 -59.38 -12.03 -14.82
C LYS A 63 -59.17 -13.35 -14.08
N PRO A 64 -58.04 -13.56 -13.38
CA PRO A 64 -57.92 -14.66 -12.45
C PRO A 64 -58.99 -14.53 -11.35
N ALA A 65 -59.42 -15.64 -10.76
CA ALA A 65 -60.38 -15.62 -9.67
C ALA A 65 -59.78 -14.84 -8.49
N MET A 66 -60.28 -13.63 -8.25
CA MET A 66 -59.86 -12.79 -7.14
C MET A 66 -60.67 -13.23 -5.91
N GLY A 67 -59.97 -13.64 -4.84
CA GLY A 67 -60.62 -13.95 -3.56
C GLY A 67 -61.31 -12.73 -2.95
N ASP A 68 -62.16 -12.99 -1.96
CA ASP A 68 -62.88 -11.94 -1.23
C ASP A 68 -61.88 -10.99 -0.52
N GLU A 69 -62.33 -9.80 -0.12
CA GLU A 69 -61.49 -8.87 0.65
C GLU A 69 -60.96 -9.49 1.95
N LEU A 70 -61.69 -10.46 2.49
CA LEU A 70 -61.25 -11.27 3.63
C LEU A 70 -60.11 -12.22 3.28
N ASP A 71 -60.15 -12.87 2.12
CA ASP A 71 -59.08 -13.77 1.69
C ASP A 71 -57.79 -13.00 1.46
N LYS A 72 -57.85 -11.83 0.80
CA LYS A 72 -56.69 -10.94 0.65
C LYS A 72 -56.14 -10.46 1.99
N PHE A 73 -57.03 -10.25 2.97
CA PHE A 73 -56.62 -9.85 4.30
C PHE A 73 -55.94 -11.01 5.05
N LEU A 74 -56.44 -12.24 4.90
CA LEU A 74 -55.83 -13.44 5.46
C LEU A 74 -54.48 -13.74 4.78
N ASP A 75 -54.40 -13.64 3.46
CA ASP A 75 -53.13 -13.77 2.71
C ASP A 75 -52.09 -12.73 3.16
N ASN A 76 -52.52 -11.57 3.67
CA ASN A 76 -51.61 -10.56 4.22
C ASN A 76 -51.20 -10.84 5.68
N MET A 77 -51.99 -11.61 6.43
CA MET A 77 -51.82 -11.80 7.87
C MET A 77 -51.24 -13.17 8.25
N ASP A 78 -51.58 -14.21 7.48
CA ASP A 78 -51.18 -15.60 7.73
C ASP A 78 -49.89 -15.98 6.98
N ASP A 79 -49.63 -15.42 5.79
CA ASP A 79 -48.42 -15.71 5.02
C ASP A 79 -47.24 -14.80 5.44
N PRO A 80 -46.14 -15.36 5.96
CA PRO A 80 -44.97 -14.57 6.35
C PRO A 80 -44.25 -13.93 5.15
N ASP A 81 -44.54 -14.40 3.93
CA ASP A 81 -43.91 -13.93 2.68
C ASP A 81 -44.80 -12.96 1.90
N SER A 82 -45.98 -12.59 2.42
CA SER A 82 -46.94 -11.74 1.71
C SER A 82 -46.40 -10.34 1.40
N TRP A 83 -45.58 -9.78 2.31
CA TRP A 83 -44.90 -8.50 2.11
C TRP A 83 -43.73 -8.56 1.10
N LEU A 84 -43.31 -9.77 0.69
CA LEU A 84 -42.32 -9.99 -0.38
C LEU A 84 -42.98 -10.13 -1.77
N CYS A 85 -44.30 -10.23 -1.83
CA CYS A 85 -45.05 -10.31 -3.08
C CYS A 85 -45.27 -8.90 -3.67
N VAL A 86 -45.00 -8.77 -4.97
CA VAL A 86 -45.34 -7.56 -5.73
C VAL A 86 -46.54 -7.88 -6.62
N LYS A 87 -47.55 -7.01 -6.62
CA LYS A 87 -48.70 -7.15 -7.51
C LYS A 87 -48.28 -6.79 -8.92
N ASP A 88 -48.30 -7.76 -9.83
CA ASP A 88 -48.11 -7.48 -11.25
C ASP A 88 -49.35 -6.75 -11.81
N ILE A 89 -49.10 -5.62 -12.46
CA ILE A 89 -50.14 -4.71 -12.96
C ILE A 89 -50.92 -5.38 -14.10
N LEU A 90 -50.25 -6.17 -14.93
CA LEU A 90 -50.84 -6.77 -16.12
C LEU A 90 -51.64 -8.03 -15.79
N SER A 91 -51.07 -8.96 -15.01
CA SER A 91 -51.75 -10.21 -14.66
C SER A 91 -52.71 -10.09 -13.46
N GLN A 92 -52.64 -8.98 -12.70
CA GLN A 92 -53.37 -8.77 -11.43
C GLN A 92 -53.12 -9.85 -10.36
N LEU A 93 -52.09 -10.67 -10.54
CA LEU A 93 -51.64 -11.68 -9.58
C LEU A 93 -50.53 -11.12 -8.69
N ASN A 94 -50.43 -11.66 -7.48
CA ASN A 94 -49.30 -11.41 -6.59
C ASN A 94 -48.14 -12.31 -7.03
N VAL A 95 -47.10 -11.72 -7.60
CA VAL A 95 -45.90 -12.43 -8.06
C VAL A 95 -44.85 -12.34 -6.96
N LYS A 96 -44.35 -13.51 -6.55
CA LYS A 96 -43.18 -13.61 -5.67
C LYS A 96 -41.92 -13.67 -6.52
N LEU A 97 -40.86 -13.01 -6.06
CA LEU A 97 -39.54 -13.15 -6.65
C LEU A 97 -39.04 -14.58 -6.47
N SER A 98 -38.29 -15.08 -7.45
CA SER A 98 -37.64 -16.39 -7.33
C SER A 98 -36.48 -16.33 -6.31
N ASP A 99 -36.13 -17.48 -5.72
CA ASP A 99 -35.03 -17.54 -4.75
C ASP A 99 -33.69 -17.12 -5.40
N GLU A 100 -33.51 -17.39 -6.70
CA GLU A 100 -32.35 -16.98 -7.50
C GLU A 100 -32.29 -15.46 -7.69
N GLU A 101 -33.42 -14.82 -8.03
CA GLU A 101 -33.54 -13.36 -8.12
C GLU A 101 -33.23 -12.68 -6.78
N LEU A 102 -33.74 -13.24 -5.67
CA LEU A 102 -33.47 -12.73 -4.32
C LEU A 102 -31.99 -12.88 -3.95
N GLU A 103 -31.34 -13.97 -4.33
CA GLU A 103 -29.91 -14.18 -4.11
C GLU A 103 -29.09 -13.15 -4.91
N ILE A 104 -29.44 -12.90 -6.16
CA ILE A 104 -28.82 -11.87 -7.01
C ILE A 104 -28.95 -10.49 -6.36
N ILE A 105 -30.16 -10.11 -5.92
CA ILE A 105 -30.42 -8.83 -5.25
C ILE A 105 -29.57 -8.69 -3.97
N ARG A 106 -29.52 -9.74 -3.15
CA ARG A 106 -28.71 -9.76 -1.91
C ARG A 106 -27.23 -9.57 -2.22
N ARG A 107 -26.70 -10.24 -3.25
CA ARG A 107 -25.30 -10.11 -3.66
C ARG A 107 -24.99 -8.70 -4.16
N ILE A 108 -25.85 -8.13 -4.98
CA ILE A 108 -25.72 -6.73 -5.46
C ILE A 108 -25.71 -5.76 -4.27
N GLN A 109 -26.62 -5.93 -3.31
CA GLN A 109 -26.69 -5.06 -2.13
C GLN A 109 -25.43 -5.14 -1.26
N MET A 110 -24.81 -6.32 -1.19
CA MET A 110 -23.55 -6.53 -0.46
C MET A 110 -22.30 -6.11 -1.24
N GLY A 111 -22.45 -5.68 -2.51
CA GLY A 111 -21.32 -5.38 -3.40
C GLY A 111 -20.55 -6.63 -3.86
N ALA A 112 -21.17 -7.81 -3.77
CA ALA A 112 -20.63 -9.07 -4.30
C ALA A 112 -21.01 -9.26 -5.77
N PHE A 113 -20.37 -10.22 -6.45
CA PHE A 113 -20.66 -10.52 -7.85
C PHE A 113 -22.05 -11.16 -8.01
N PRO A 114 -22.87 -10.72 -8.99
CA PRO A 114 -24.20 -11.28 -9.21
C PRO A 114 -24.19 -12.77 -9.56
N ASP A 115 -23.27 -13.18 -10.45
CA ASP A 115 -23.14 -14.57 -10.89
C ASP A 115 -22.45 -15.43 -9.80
N PRO A 116 -23.08 -16.55 -9.35
CA PRO A 116 -22.50 -17.46 -8.37
C PRO A 116 -21.18 -18.09 -8.80
N ASN A 117 -21.01 -18.28 -10.10
CA ASN A 117 -19.90 -19.02 -10.66
C ASN A 117 -18.71 -18.12 -11.01
N TYR A 118 -18.82 -16.82 -10.77
CA TYR A 118 -17.75 -15.87 -11.08
C TYR A 118 -16.60 -16.00 -10.07
N ASP A 119 -15.41 -16.38 -10.57
CA ASP A 119 -14.18 -16.39 -9.79
C ASP A 119 -13.46 -15.02 -9.89
N PRO A 120 -13.36 -14.23 -8.81
CA PRO A 120 -12.69 -12.93 -8.85
C PRO A 120 -11.17 -13.03 -8.99
N TYR A 121 -10.61 -14.22 -8.76
CA TYR A 121 -9.17 -14.46 -8.66
C TYR A 121 -8.70 -15.48 -9.69
N GLU A 122 -9.26 -15.42 -10.90
CA GLU A 122 -8.79 -16.25 -12.01
C GLU A 122 -7.28 -16.01 -12.26
N PRO A 123 -6.51 -17.09 -12.47
CA PRO A 123 -5.10 -16.95 -12.77
C PRO A 123 -4.91 -16.22 -14.10
N THR A 124 -3.97 -15.27 -14.12
CA THR A 124 -3.67 -14.50 -15.33
C THR A 124 -3.15 -15.43 -16.44
N VAL A 125 -3.93 -15.60 -17.51
CA VAL A 125 -3.54 -16.40 -18.66
C VAL A 125 -2.60 -15.60 -19.55
N GLU A 126 -1.34 -16.05 -19.62
CA GLU A 126 -0.27 -15.46 -20.45
C GLU A 126 -0.42 -15.77 -21.95
N TRP A 127 -1.56 -15.42 -22.55
CA TRP A 127 -1.84 -15.71 -23.96
C TRP A 127 -0.92 -14.96 -24.94
N PHE A 128 -0.34 -13.83 -24.51
CA PHE A 128 0.59 -13.03 -25.30
C PHE A 128 2.06 -13.42 -25.04
N THR A 129 2.50 -13.38 -23.77
CA THR A 129 3.89 -13.62 -23.37
C THR A 129 4.36 -15.06 -23.52
N SER A 130 3.43 -16.03 -23.61
CA SER A 130 3.75 -17.43 -23.92
C SER A 130 4.48 -17.61 -25.25
N LYS A 131 4.38 -16.66 -26.18
CA LYS A 131 5.05 -16.69 -27.49
C LYS A 131 6.32 -15.82 -27.42
N PRO A 132 7.53 -16.41 -27.37
CA PRO A 132 8.76 -15.63 -27.30
C PRO A 132 9.04 -14.90 -28.63
N GLU A 133 9.43 -13.62 -28.55
CA GLU A 133 9.83 -12.83 -29.71
C GLU A 133 11.27 -13.14 -30.11
N ILE A 134 11.46 -13.63 -31.34
CA ILE A 134 12.79 -14.00 -31.89
C ILE A 134 13.58 -12.76 -32.33
N MET A 135 12.87 -11.72 -32.80
CA MET A 135 13.46 -10.49 -33.32
C MET A 135 13.17 -9.33 -32.37
N PRO A 136 14.04 -8.30 -32.31
CA PRO A 136 13.71 -7.10 -31.58
C PRO A 136 12.51 -6.39 -32.24
N LEU A 137 11.70 -5.72 -31.43
CA LEU A 137 10.55 -4.94 -31.89
C LEU A 137 10.92 -3.89 -32.96
N THR A 138 12.13 -3.33 -32.88
CA THR A 138 12.61 -2.31 -33.81
C THR A 138 13.93 -2.69 -34.47
N ALA A 139 13.97 -2.61 -35.80
CA ALA A 139 15.17 -2.79 -36.61
C ALA A 139 15.97 -1.48 -36.79
N THR A 140 16.08 -0.64 -35.74
CA THR A 140 16.85 0.61 -35.83
C THR A 140 18.35 0.30 -35.93
N PRO A 141 19.07 0.85 -36.94
CA PRO A 141 20.49 0.56 -37.11
C PRO A 141 21.31 1.15 -35.97
N GLU A 142 22.29 0.38 -35.47
CA GLU A 142 23.12 0.84 -34.35
C GLU A 142 24.08 1.97 -34.75
N PRO A 143 24.21 3.04 -33.95
CA PRO A 143 25.07 4.16 -34.27
C PRO A 143 26.55 3.85 -33.98
N LYS A 144 27.46 4.31 -34.85
CA LYS A 144 28.92 4.08 -34.75
C LYS A 144 29.56 4.44 -33.40
N ARG A 145 28.97 5.38 -32.64
CA ARG A 145 29.43 5.76 -31.29
C ARG A 145 29.40 4.62 -30.26
N ARG A 146 28.65 3.55 -30.52
CA ARG A 146 28.65 2.34 -29.67
C ARG A 146 29.93 1.52 -29.84
N PHE A 147 30.59 1.62 -31.00
CA PHE A 147 31.77 0.82 -31.37
C PHE A 147 33.07 1.63 -31.35
N VAL A 148 33.00 2.95 -31.54
CA VAL A 148 34.17 3.84 -31.56
C VAL A 148 34.37 4.48 -30.18
N PRO A 149 35.62 4.73 -29.74
CA PRO A 149 35.90 5.44 -28.50
C PRO A 149 35.12 6.76 -28.35
N SER A 150 34.82 7.12 -27.10
CA SER A 150 33.91 8.22 -26.79
C SER A 150 34.47 9.58 -27.22
N LYS A 151 33.76 10.25 -28.13
CA LYS A 151 34.06 11.65 -28.51
C LYS A 151 33.91 12.63 -27.35
N TRP A 152 33.03 12.33 -26.38
CA TRP A 152 32.82 13.17 -25.21
C TRP A 152 34.00 13.09 -24.24
N GLU A 153 34.53 11.89 -24.06
CA GLU A 153 35.76 11.67 -23.30
C GLU A 153 36.93 12.38 -23.95
N ALA A 154 37.10 12.23 -25.27
CA ALA A 154 38.11 12.98 -26.02
C ALA A 154 37.98 14.50 -25.83
N LYS A 155 36.74 15.04 -25.87
CA LYS A 155 36.48 16.47 -25.61
C LYS A 155 36.85 16.88 -24.18
N ARG A 156 36.55 16.03 -23.18
CA ARG A 156 36.90 16.27 -21.77
C ARG A 156 38.41 16.23 -21.55
N ILE A 157 39.09 15.26 -22.13
CA ILE A 157 40.56 15.16 -22.12
C ILE A 157 41.14 16.43 -22.74
N MET A 158 40.67 16.85 -23.92
CA MET A 158 41.15 18.07 -24.57
C MET A 158 40.89 19.34 -23.75
N LYS A 159 39.77 19.40 -23.01
CA LYS A 159 39.50 20.49 -22.06
C LYS A 159 40.53 20.50 -20.92
N ILE A 160 40.85 19.33 -20.35
CA ILE A 160 41.87 19.18 -19.31
C ILE A 160 43.26 19.52 -19.85
N VAL A 161 43.62 19.04 -21.04
CA VAL A 161 44.91 19.38 -21.70
C VAL A 161 45.03 20.89 -21.92
N ARG A 162 43.95 21.57 -22.36
CA ARG A 162 43.93 23.03 -22.48
C ARG A 162 44.13 23.72 -21.13
N ALA A 163 43.48 23.22 -20.07
CA ALA A 163 43.63 23.77 -18.72
C ALA A 163 45.04 23.54 -18.13
N ILE A 164 45.68 22.40 -18.45
CA ILE A 164 47.08 22.11 -18.11
C ILE A 164 48.02 23.06 -18.85
N ARG A 165 47.84 23.24 -20.16
CA ARG A 165 48.62 24.19 -20.97
C ARG A 165 48.49 25.64 -20.49
N GLN A 166 47.32 26.02 -19.99
CA GLN A 166 47.05 27.34 -19.40
C GLN A 166 47.56 27.47 -17.95
N GLY A 167 48.14 26.42 -17.37
CA GLY A 167 48.68 26.43 -16.00
C GLY A 167 47.63 26.41 -14.89
N ARG A 168 46.34 26.26 -15.22
CA ARG A 168 45.26 26.19 -14.21
C ARG A 168 45.22 24.84 -13.48
N ILE A 169 45.68 23.78 -14.15
CA ILE A 169 45.81 22.43 -13.59
C ILE A 169 47.27 22.03 -13.66
N VAL A 170 47.87 21.74 -12.52
CA VAL A 170 49.24 21.22 -12.44
C VAL A 170 49.16 19.70 -12.26
N PRO A 171 49.66 18.89 -13.23
CA PRO A 171 49.68 17.45 -13.08
C PRO A 171 50.65 17.03 -11.98
N GLY A 172 50.29 16.02 -11.19
CA GLY A 172 51.17 15.46 -10.16
C GLY A 172 51.37 16.34 -8.91
N LYS A 173 50.47 17.30 -8.65
CA LYS A 173 50.51 18.08 -7.40
C LYS A 173 50.45 17.14 -6.19
N THR A 174 51.54 17.08 -5.42
CA THR A 174 51.54 16.37 -4.14
C THR A 174 50.55 17.08 -3.19
N PRO A 175 49.82 16.33 -2.34
CA PRO A 175 48.96 16.94 -1.34
C PRO A 175 49.76 17.95 -0.52
N THR A 176 49.28 19.20 -0.43
CA THR A 176 49.94 20.20 0.42
C THR A 176 49.92 19.68 1.86
N PRO A 177 51.06 19.63 2.56
CA PRO A 177 51.06 19.19 3.94
C PRO A 177 50.14 20.11 4.74
N LYS A 178 49.24 19.52 5.55
CA LYS A 178 48.40 20.29 6.48
C LYS A 178 49.32 21.18 7.33
N PRO A 179 48.92 22.43 7.65
CA PRO A 179 49.72 23.27 8.52
C PRO A 179 49.99 22.52 9.82
N ARG A 180 51.27 22.47 10.22
CA ARG A 180 51.67 21.84 11.49
C ARG A 180 51.25 22.78 12.63
N TYR A 181 50.23 22.37 13.37
CA TYR A 181 49.86 23.02 14.62
C TYR A 181 50.88 22.62 15.69
N TYR A 182 51.48 23.61 16.33
CA TYR A 182 52.30 23.42 17.54
C TYR A 182 51.50 23.90 18.75
N SER A 183 51.68 23.25 19.89
CA SER A 183 51.13 23.75 21.15
C SER A 183 51.82 25.07 21.48
N LEU A 184 51.05 26.16 21.55
CA LEU A 184 51.54 27.47 21.99
C LEU A 184 51.82 27.48 23.49
N TRP A 185 51.18 26.58 24.23
CA TRP A 185 51.37 26.37 25.65
C TRP A 185 52.25 25.14 25.86
N THR A 186 53.29 25.29 26.68
CA THR A 186 54.21 24.20 27.04
C THR A 186 54.22 24.03 28.55
N ASP A 187 54.63 22.86 29.04
CA ASP A 187 54.74 22.57 30.49
C ASP A 187 55.75 23.50 31.21
N ASN A 188 56.45 24.37 30.48
CA ASN A 188 57.36 25.40 30.97
C ASN A 188 56.71 26.78 31.16
N ASP A 189 55.40 26.94 30.90
CA ASP A 189 54.70 28.20 31.18
C ASP A 189 54.65 28.45 32.70
N LYS A 190 55.48 29.40 33.15
CA LYS A 190 55.51 29.85 34.54
C LYS A 190 54.30 30.75 34.81
N PRO A 191 53.66 30.67 35.98
CA PRO A 191 52.61 31.60 36.36
C PRO A 191 53.13 33.05 36.25
N ARG A 192 52.31 33.94 35.68
CA ARG A 192 52.65 35.36 35.55
C ARG A 192 52.87 35.97 36.94
N GLU A 193 53.89 36.81 37.08
CA GLU A 193 54.11 37.58 38.31
C GLU A 193 52.94 38.52 38.57
N GLU A 194 52.62 38.74 39.85
CA GLU A 194 51.54 39.64 40.27
C GLU A 194 51.83 41.07 39.79
N HIS A 195 51.00 41.57 38.87
CA HIS A 195 51.09 42.91 38.31
C HIS A 195 49.79 43.67 38.58
N VAL A 196 49.85 45.00 38.60
CA VAL A 196 48.68 45.85 38.82
C VAL A 196 47.68 45.65 37.68
N MET A 197 46.54 45.04 38.00
CA MET A 197 45.49 44.69 37.03
C MET A 197 44.76 45.96 36.56
N GLN A 198 45.02 46.41 35.33
CA GLN A 198 44.26 47.51 34.71
C GLN A 198 42.88 47.08 34.19
N ILE A 199 42.70 45.79 33.92
CA ILE A 199 41.44 45.24 33.39
C ILE A 199 40.87 44.28 34.44
N PRO A 200 39.70 44.55 35.02
CA PRO A 200 39.05 43.59 35.91
C PRO A 200 38.69 42.34 35.11
N ALA A 201 38.85 41.17 35.73
CA ALA A 201 38.41 39.93 35.13
C ALA A 201 36.90 40.00 34.82
N PRO A 202 36.45 39.41 33.69
CA PRO A 202 35.03 39.33 33.40
C PRO A 202 34.33 38.56 34.53
N LYS A 203 33.31 39.17 35.13
CA LYS A 203 32.55 38.56 36.22
C LYS A 203 31.58 37.55 35.61
N ILE A 204 31.88 36.27 35.77
CA ILE A 204 30.94 35.19 35.42
C ILE A 204 29.83 35.19 36.48
N LYS A 205 28.56 35.14 36.06
CA LYS A 205 27.44 34.99 36.99
C LYS A 205 27.57 33.64 37.71
N LEU A 206 27.36 33.61 39.02
CA LEU A 206 27.36 32.36 39.76
C LEU A 206 26.15 31.53 39.30
N PRO A 207 26.30 30.20 39.10
CA PRO A 207 25.15 29.35 38.84
C PRO A 207 24.17 29.37 40.02
N GLU A 208 22.89 29.63 39.75
CA GLU A 208 21.80 29.56 40.74
C GLU A 208 20.99 28.25 40.59
N HIS A 209 20.16 27.93 41.59
CA HIS A 209 19.36 26.68 41.62
C HIS A 209 18.02 26.77 40.89
N ASP A 210 17.60 27.96 40.52
CA ASP A 210 16.36 28.28 39.81
C ASP A 210 16.39 27.94 38.30
N GLU A 211 17.57 27.93 37.69
CA GLU A 211 17.83 27.45 36.32
C GLU A 211 17.65 25.93 36.17
N SER A 212 17.54 25.20 37.28
CA SER A 212 17.40 23.76 37.25
C SER A 212 16.02 23.33 36.72
N TYR A 213 15.96 22.19 36.03
CA TYR A 213 14.71 21.62 35.50
C TYR A 213 13.69 21.23 36.60
N ASN A 214 14.18 21.06 37.83
CA ASN A 214 13.41 20.72 39.02
C ASN A 214 13.86 21.59 40.20
N PRO A 215 13.53 22.90 40.19
CA PRO A 215 13.97 23.81 41.23
C PRO A 215 13.22 23.55 42.56
N PRO A 216 13.78 23.98 43.70
CA PRO A 216 13.09 23.95 44.98
C PRO A 216 11.81 24.79 44.92
N ALA A 217 10.81 24.45 45.76
CA ALA A 217 9.52 25.14 45.74
C ALA A 217 9.61 26.63 46.10
N GLU A 218 10.64 27.03 46.86
CA GLU A 218 10.93 28.42 47.23
C GLU A 218 11.21 29.32 46.02
N TYR A 219 11.73 28.74 44.92
CA TYR A 219 12.02 29.46 43.70
C TYR A 219 10.85 29.48 42.71
N LEU A 220 9.75 28.78 43.01
CA LEU A 220 8.57 28.82 42.14
C LEU A 220 7.78 30.09 42.44
N PRO A 221 7.54 30.96 41.44
CA PRO A 221 6.87 32.23 41.68
C PRO A 221 5.39 32.02 42.04
N THR A 222 4.89 32.87 42.92
CA THR A 222 3.46 32.97 43.22
C THR A 222 2.70 33.62 42.08
N ASP A 223 1.41 33.34 41.90
CA ASP A 223 0.65 33.84 40.74
C ASP A 223 0.67 35.37 40.59
N LYS A 224 0.75 36.11 41.70
CA LYS A 224 0.89 37.57 41.70
C LYS A 224 2.22 38.05 41.12
N GLU A 225 3.32 37.39 41.49
CA GLU A 225 4.68 37.72 41.01
C GLU A 225 4.84 37.41 39.52
N ARG A 226 4.10 36.39 39.01
CA ARG A 226 4.08 36.04 37.59
C ARG A 226 3.41 37.13 36.77
N ASP A 227 2.25 37.60 37.22
CA ASP A 227 1.51 38.69 36.55
C ASP A 227 2.31 40.00 36.56
N GLU A 228 3.07 40.27 37.62
CA GLU A 228 3.97 41.41 37.72
C GLU A 228 5.15 41.27 36.74
N TRP A 229 5.78 40.10 36.67
CA TRP A 229 6.88 39.83 35.74
C TRP A 229 6.45 39.94 34.27
N GLU A 230 5.24 39.47 33.93
CA GLU A 230 4.70 39.57 32.57
C GLU A 230 4.37 41.01 32.15
N LYS A 231 4.04 41.89 33.13
CA LYS A 231 3.78 43.31 32.89
C LYS A 231 5.05 44.15 32.70
N MET A 232 6.18 43.70 33.24
CA MET A 232 7.47 44.40 33.10
C MET A 232 8.04 44.24 31.69
N ASP A 233 8.68 45.31 31.17
CA ASP A 233 9.39 45.29 29.89
C ASP A 233 10.60 44.33 29.94
N PRO A 234 10.94 43.62 28.83
CA PRO A 234 11.98 42.59 28.84
C PRO A 234 13.36 43.02 29.35
N ASP A 235 13.77 44.26 29.06
CA ASP A 235 15.09 44.79 29.45
C ASP A 235 15.17 45.18 30.94
N ASP A 236 14.02 45.44 31.58
CA ASP A 236 13.93 45.84 32.99
C ASP A 236 13.74 44.63 33.94
N ARG A 237 13.67 43.41 33.40
CA ARG A 237 13.52 42.19 34.18
C ARG A 237 14.83 41.80 34.84
N GLU A 238 14.77 41.42 36.12
CA GLU A 238 15.95 40.91 36.84
C GLU A 238 16.46 39.57 36.25
N LYS A 239 15.54 38.75 35.74
CA LYS A 239 15.82 37.46 35.09
C LYS A 239 15.09 37.37 33.76
N ASP A 240 15.80 36.85 32.76
CA ASP A 240 15.28 36.65 31.40
C ASP A 240 14.20 35.55 31.33
N TYR A 241 14.11 34.71 32.37
CA TYR A 241 13.21 33.56 32.44
C TYR A 241 12.51 33.50 33.79
N LEU A 242 11.42 32.72 33.82
CA LEU A 242 10.64 32.44 35.02
C LEU A 242 10.81 30.95 35.41
N PRO A 243 11.32 30.62 36.62
CA PRO A 243 11.55 29.24 37.04
C PRO A 243 10.27 28.41 37.04
N LYS A 244 10.34 27.19 36.48
CA LYS A 244 9.21 26.25 36.36
C LYS A 244 9.68 24.85 36.69
N LYS A 245 8.88 24.13 37.47
CA LYS A 245 9.14 22.72 37.81
C LYS A 245 8.45 21.80 36.82
N ASN A 246 9.26 21.12 36.01
CA ASN A 246 8.76 20.16 35.03
C ASN A 246 8.75 18.76 35.65
N LYS A 247 7.56 18.17 35.86
CA LYS A 247 7.41 16.79 36.33
C LYS A 247 6.94 15.91 35.18
N LEU A 248 7.83 15.05 34.67
CA LEU A 248 7.45 13.95 33.78
C LEU A 248 6.66 12.92 34.60
N LYS A 249 5.36 12.76 34.30
CA LYS A 249 4.51 11.72 34.90
C LYS A 249 4.60 10.46 34.03
N ILE A 250 5.72 9.75 34.11
CA ILE A 250 5.96 8.52 33.33
C ILE A 250 6.44 7.45 34.30
N ASP A 251 5.76 6.31 34.32
CA ASP A 251 6.21 5.14 35.06
C ASP A 251 7.40 4.53 34.31
N PRO A 252 8.54 4.25 34.96
CA PRO A 252 9.74 3.76 34.26
C PRO A 252 9.49 2.42 33.55
N GLU A 253 8.54 1.63 34.05
CA GLU A 253 8.12 0.35 33.47
C GLU A 253 7.29 0.53 32.19
N SER A 254 6.60 1.66 32.03
CA SER A 254 5.82 1.96 30.81
C SER A 254 6.69 2.26 29.59
N LEU A 255 8.00 2.48 29.79
CA LEU A 255 8.97 2.70 28.72
C LEU A 255 9.38 1.41 28.02
N LEU A 256 9.15 0.25 28.64
CA LEU A 256 9.50 -1.04 28.07
C LEU A 256 8.32 -1.60 27.26
N PRO A 257 8.58 -2.18 26.06
CA PRO A 257 7.55 -2.89 25.32
C PRO A 257 7.14 -4.16 26.08
N LYS A 258 5.85 -4.51 26.03
CA LYS A 258 5.34 -5.75 26.62
C LYS A 258 5.76 -6.95 25.77
N LEU A 259 6.82 -7.64 26.18
CA LEU A 259 7.32 -8.86 25.53
C LEU A 259 6.83 -10.11 26.29
N PRO A 260 6.57 -11.24 25.59
CA PRO A 260 6.33 -12.52 26.25
C PRO A 260 7.56 -12.95 27.06
N ASN A 261 7.36 -13.70 28.14
CA ASN A 261 8.47 -14.21 28.94
C ASN A 261 9.26 -15.24 28.12
N PRO A 262 10.61 -15.18 28.12
CA PRO A 262 11.43 -16.10 27.32
C PRO A 262 11.23 -17.57 27.71
N LYS A 263 10.80 -17.85 28.95
CA LYS A 263 10.49 -19.23 29.41
C LYS A 263 9.33 -19.87 28.65
N ASP A 264 8.37 -19.07 28.19
CA ASP A 264 7.19 -19.56 27.48
C ASP A 264 7.51 -19.90 26.01
N LEU A 265 8.69 -19.48 25.53
CA LEU A 265 9.17 -19.71 24.15
C LEU A 265 10.22 -20.82 24.06
N GLN A 266 10.28 -21.72 25.04
CA GLN A 266 11.13 -22.90 24.96
C GLN A 266 10.58 -23.90 23.92
N PRO A 267 11.44 -24.59 23.16
CA PRO A 267 12.89 -24.76 23.36
C PRO A 267 13.77 -23.77 22.56
N PHE A 268 14.83 -23.26 23.20
CA PHE A 268 15.93 -22.53 22.56
C PHE A 268 17.27 -22.97 23.18
N PRO A 269 18.40 -22.90 22.45
CA PRO A 269 19.69 -23.34 22.97
C PRO A 269 20.16 -22.42 24.12
N THR A 270 20.50 -23.00 25.28
CA THR A 270 20.93 -22.25 26.49
C THR A 270 22.44 -22.27 26.73
N SER A 271 23.12 -23.34 26.33
CA SER A 271 24.54 -23.56 26.57
C SER A 271 25.19 -24.30 25.40
N ILE A 272 26.48 -24.05 25.20
CA ILE A 272 27.29 -24.79 24.21
C ILE A 272 27.48 -26.22 24.72
N THR A 273 27.20 -27.22 23.87
CA THR A 273 27.31 -28.65 24.21
C THR A 273 28.58 -29.30 23.68
N LEU A 274 28.98 -28.95 22.45
CA LEU A 274 30.12 -29.54 21.73
C LEU A 274 31.03 -28.44 21.16
N SER A 275 32.33 -28.71 21.12
CA SER A 275 33.35 -27.82 20.54
C SER A 275 34.30 -28.61 19.64
N TYR A 276 34.40 -28.20 18.36
CA TYR A 276 35.23 -28.85 17.35
C TYR A 276 36.60 -28.17 17.20
N ASP A 277 37.56 -28.59 18.01
CA ASP A 277 38.89 -27.96 18.08
C ASP A 277 39.92 -28.67 17.21
N ALA A 278 39.98 -28.31 15.92
CA ALA A 278 40.89 -29.00 15.02
C ALA A 278 41.46 -28.17 13.86
N HIS A 279 40.80 -27.08 13.49
CA HIS A 279 41.30 -26.15 12.48
C HIS A 279 42.45 -25.31 13.03
N LYS A 280 43.45 -25.05 12.19
CA LYS A 280 44.60 -24.20 12.53
C LYS A 280 44.36 -22.72 12.20
N GLY A 281 43.25 -22.43 11.53
CA GLY A 281 42.82 -21.09 11.11
C GLY A 281 41.41 -20.78 11.61
N ARG A 282 40.94 -19.56 11.32
CA ARG A 282 39.56 -19.15 11.64
C ARG A 282 38.59 -19.89 10.72
N VAL A 283 37.54 -20.47 11.30
CA VAL A 283 36.40 -21.01 10.55
C VAL A 283 35.58 -19.82 10.03
N ARG A 284 35.34 -19.78 8.72
CA ARG A 284 34.60 -18.68 8.06
C ARG A 284 33.18 -19.07 7.73
N GLU A 285 32.99 -20.34 7.44
CA GLU A 285 31.74 -20.87 6.95
C GLU A 285 31.53 -22.26 7.54
N PHE A 286 30.28 -22.57 7.86
CA PHE A 286 29.85 -23.91 8.17
C PHE A 286 28.51 -24.17 7.50
N SER A 287 28.25 -25.42 7.15
CA SER A 287 26.98 -25.87 6.56
C SER A 287 26.58 -27.19 7.17
N ILE A 288 25.28 -27.40 7.34
CA ILE A 288 24.70 -28.61 7.92
C ILE A 288 24.06 -29.42 6.80
N ASP A 289 24.18 -30.74 6.86
CA ASP A 289 23.49 -31.61 5.94
C ASP A 289 21.97 -31.60 6.21
N PRO A 290 21.11 -31.80 5.19
CA PRO A 290 19.67 -31.93 5.41
C PRO A 290 19.27 -33.08 6.33
N SER A 291 20.13 -34.10 6.49
CA SER A 291 19.95 -35.20 7.44
C SER A 291 20.24 -34.83 8.89
N GLY A 292 20.92 -33.71 9.17
CA GLY A 292 21.24 -33.26 10.53
C GLY A 292 22.23 -34.17 11.27
N ILE A 293 23.11 -34.86 10.55
CA ILE A 293 24.13 -35.76 11.11
C ILE A 293 25.52 -35.15 10.92
N TRP A 294 25.74 -34.43 9.82
CA TRP A 294 27.04 -33.96 9.39
C TRP A 294 27.09 -32.43 9.31
N LEU A 295 28.09 -31.86 9.96
CA LEU A 295 28.45 -30.45 9.85
C LEU A 295 29.76 -30.33 9.08
N VAL A 296 29.76 -29.51 8.03
CA VAL A 296 30.94 -29.21 7.24
C VAL A 296 31.45 -27.81 7.59
N SER A 297 32.72 -27.67 7.93
CA SER A 297 33.36 -26.39 8.24
C SER A 297 34.48 -26.05 7.26
N GLY A 298 34.51 -24.80 6.79
CA GLY A 298 35.56 -24.23 5.95
C GLY A 298 36.41 -23.22 6.71
N SER A 299 37.73 -23.39 6.68
CA SER A 299 38.69 -22.58 7.45
C SER A 299 39.80 -21.97 6.59
N ASP A 300 40.38 -20.88 7.08
CA ASP A 300 41.50 -20.16 6.45
C ASP A 300 42.78 -21.05 6.31
N ASP A 301 42.85 -22.20 6.99
CA ASP A 301 43.91 -23.21 6.83
C ASP A 301 43.84 -24.01 5.51
N LYS A 302 42.93 -23.62 4.61
CA LYS A 302 42.67 -24.24 3.30
C LYS A 302 42.16 -25.68 3.40
N THR A 303 41.56 -26.04 4.54
CA THR A 303 40.94 -27.35 4.74
C THR A 303 39.45 -27.23 4.94
N VAL A 304 38.73 -28.21 4.42
CA VAL A 304 37.31 -28.45 4.73
C VAL A 304 37.26 -29.72 5.58
N ARG A 305 36.56 -29.65 6.71
CA ARG A 305 36.39 -30.79 7.61
C ARG A 305 34.93 -31.08 7.83
N MET A 306 34.63 -32.35 7.99
CA MET A 306 33.30 -32.86 8.26
C MET A 306 33.28 -33.41 9.69
N TRP A 307 32.27 -33.01 10.44
CA TRP A 307 32.05 -33.31 11.85
C TRP A 307 30.73 -34.02 11.99
N GLU A 308 30.64 -34.98 12.91
CA GLU A 308 29.37 -35.54 13.32
C GLU A 308 28.76 -34.65 14.41
N ILE A 309 27.48 -34.29 14.30
CA ILE A 309 26.85 -33.25 15.15
C ILE A 309 26.66 -33.72 16.61
N THR A 310 26.66 -35.03 16.83
CA THR A 310 26.43 -35.64 18.14
C THR A 310 27.71 -36.00 18.89
N THR A 311 28.88 -35.95 18.25
CA THR A 311 30.18 -36.37 18.82
C THR A 311 31.22 -35.29 18.67
#